data_AF-A0A9D8BS19-F1
#
_entry.id   AF-A0A9D8BS19-F1
#
_cell.length_a   1.000
_cell.length_b   1.000
_cell.length_c   1.000
_cell.angle_alpha   90.00
_cell.angle_beta   90.00
_cell.angle_gamma   90.00
#
_symmetry.space_group_name_H-M   'P 1'
#
loop_
_entity.id
_entity.type
_entity.pdbx_description
1 polymer ?
#
loop_
_entity_poly.entity_id
_entity_poly.type
_entity_poly.pdbx_seq_one_letter_code
_entity_poly.pdbx_strand_id
1 'polypeptide(L)'
;MDYTLKLEVPEGVYEPLAKAAEQAGRTPEELAREWLVTAIRAGIEDPVEDFIGALRGNIPDWADEHDEYIGQTLVEQMKNMGNKCS
;
A
#
# COMPACT_ATOMS: atom_id res chain seq x y z
N MET A 1 18.92 3.71 -22.30
CA MET A 1 18.24 3.15 -23.48
C MET A 1 16.78 3.10 -23.13
N ASP A 2 15.92 3.73 -23.94
CA ASP A 2 14.49 3.85 -23.67
C ASP A 2 13.70 2.97 -24.65
N TYR A 3 12.62 2.36 -24.16
CA TYR A 3 11.73 1.50 -24.93
C TYR A 3 10.29 1.99 -24.78
N THR A 4 9.51 1.92 -25.85
CA THR A 4 8.08 2.28 -25.83
C THR A 4 7.24 1.04 -25.57
N LEU A 5 6.42 1.09 -24.51
CA LEU A 5 5.49 0.03 -24.14
C LEU A 5 4.06 0.52 -24.35
N LYS A 6 3.24 -0.26 -25.07
CA LYS A 6 1.79 -0.05 -25.15
C LYS A 6 1.12 -0.99 -24.17
N LEU A 7 0.29 -0.46 -23.28
CA LEU A 7 -0.40 -1.22 -22.23
C LEU A 7 -1.91 -1.09 -22.42
N GLU A 8 -2.61 -2.22 -22.44
CA GLU A 8 -4.06 -2.25 -22.34
C GLU A 8 -4.41 -2.41 -20.85
N VAL A 9 -5.11 -1.43 -20.30
CA VAL A 9 -5.42 -1.37 -18.87
C VAL A 9 -6.95 -1.42 -18.70
N PRO A 10 -7.49 -2.23 -17.78
CA PRO A 10 -8.92 -2.21 -17.48
C PRO A 10 -9.38 -0.80 -17.08
N GLU A 11 -10.60 -0.43 -17.46
CA GLU A 11 -11.19 0.88 -17.16
C GLU A 11 -11.19 1.20 -15.65
N GLY A 12 -11.52 0.20 -14.82
CA GLY A 12 -11.49 0.33 -13.35
C GLY A 12 -10.11 0.59 -12.75
N VAL A 13 -9.03 0.46 -13.53
CA VAL A 13 -7.66 0.80 -13.13
C VAL A 13 -7.21 2.12 -13.76
N TYR A 14 -7.62 2.39 -15.00
CA TYR A 14 -7.29 3.64 -15.68
C TYR A 14 -7.91 4.86 -15.00
N GLU A 15 -9.18 4.78 -14.58
CA GLU A 15 -9.85 5.90 -13.91
C GLU A 15 -9.17 6.34 -12.61
N PRO A 16 -8.84 5.45 -11.66
CA PRO A 16 -8.06 5.82 -10.47
C PRO A 16 -6.68 6.40 -10.82
N LEU A 17 -5.98 5.82 -11.80
CA LEU A 17 -4.68 6.31 -12.24
C LEU A 17 -4.78 7.74 -12.78
N ALA A 18 -5.78 8.01 -13.62
CA ALA A 18 -6.00 9.33 -14.19
C ALA A 18 -6.31 10.38 -13.11
N LYS A 19 -7.15 10.03 -12.13
CA LYS A 19 -7.44 10.90 -10.99
C LYS A 19 -6.20 11.17 -10.14
N ALA A 20 -5.39 10.15 -9.85
CA ALA A 20 -4.15 10.30 -9.09
C ALA A 20 -3.14 11.19 -9.83
N ALA A 21 -3.04 11.05 -11.15
CA ALA A 21 -2.17 11.88 -11.98
C ALA A 21 -2.63 13.34 -12.01
N GLU A 22 -3.93 13.58 -12.14
CA GLU A 22 -4.52 14.93 -12.07
C GLU A 22 -4.21 15.61 -10.73
N GLN A 23 -4.39 14.91 -9.61
CA GLN A 23 -4.07 15.40 -8.28
C GLN A 23 -2.58 15.73 -8.11
N ALA A 24 -1.71 14.98 -8.79
CA ALA A 24 -0.27 15.21 -8.79
C ALA A 24 0.20 16.25 -9.82
N GLY A 25 -0.70 16.78 -10.66
CA GLY A 25 -0.36 17.70 -11.76
C GLY A 25 0.48 17.05 -12.85
N ARG A 26 0.33 15.74 -13.07
CA ARG A 26 1.10 14.93 -14.03
C ARG A 26 0.18 14.22 -15.02
N THR A 27 0.77 13.67 -16.07
CA THR A 27 0.03 12.80 -17.00
C THR A 27 -0.11 11.38 -16.43
N PRO A 28 -1.19 10.65 -16.77
CA PRO A 28 -1.36 9.24 -16.37
C PRO A 28 -0.17 8.36 -16.78
N GLU A 29 0.43 8.63 -17.93
CA GLU A 29 1.57 7.89 -18.47
C GLU A 29 2.84 8.10 -17.65
N GLU A 30 3.09 9.33 -17.18
CA GLU A 30 4.24 9.62 -16.32
C GLU A 30 4.13 8.94 -14.96
N LEU A 31 2.93 8.96 -14.37
CA LEU A 31 2.66 8.30 -13.10
C LEU A 31 2.72 6.78 -13.24
N ALA A 32 2.13 6.22 -14.31
CA ALA A 32 2.20 4.80 -14.62
C ALA A 32 3.64 4.33 -14.83
N ARG A 33 4.47 5.10 -15.53
CA ARG A 33 5.89 4.79 -15.71
C ARG A 33 6.63 4.78 -14.38
N GLU A 34 6.42 5.77 -13.54
CA GLU A 34 7.07 5.84 -12.22
C GLU A 34 6.69 4.65 -11.34
N TRP A 35 5.40 4.32 -11.27
CA TRP A 35 4.91 3.18 -10.52
C TRP A 35 5.41 1.85 -11.09
N LEU A 36 5.45 1.70 -12.41
CA LEU A 36 5.99 0.51 -13.06
C LEU A 36 7.48 0.33 -12.75
N VAL A 37 8.28 1.41 -12.81
CA VAL A 37 9.70 1.37 -12.44
C VAL A 37 9.86 1.01 -10.96
N THR A 38 9.03 1.58 -10.09
CA THR A 38 9.06 1.30 -8.65
C THR A 38 8.71 -0.14 -8.35
N ALA A 39 7.66 -0.68 -8.98
CA ALA A 39 7.23 -2.06 -8.82
C ALA A 39 8.28 -3.05 -9.35
N ILE A 40 8.87 -2.78 -10.52
CA ILE A 40 9.95 -3.61 -11.07
C ILE A 40 11.18 -3.58 -10.16
N ARG A 41 11.57 -2.40 -9.65
CA ARG A 41 12.68 -2.30 -8.70
C ARG A 41 12.38 -3.03 -7.40
N ALA A 42 11.18 -2.86 -6.85
CA ALA A 42 10.74 -3.57 -5.66
C ALA A 42 10.77 -5.09 -5.86
N GLY A 43 10.37 -5.61 -7.03
CA GLY A 43 10.45 -7.05 -7.31
C GLY A 43 11.85 -7.58 -7.65
N ILE A 44 12.79 -6.72 -8.07
CA ILE A 44 14.19 -7.11 -8.36
C ILE A 44 15.07 -6.98 -7.11
N GLU A 45 14.83 -5.94 -6.31
CA GLU A 45 15.63 -5.57 -5.13
C GLU A 45 14.95 -6.01 -3.83
N ASP A 46 13.90 -6.84 -3.89
CA ASP A 46 12.93 -7.03 -2.81
C ASP A 46 13.60 -7.30 -1.45
N PRO A 47 13.71 -6.28 -0.57
CA PRO A 47 14.20 -6.49 0.79
C PRO A 47 13.12 -7.14 1.65
N VAL A 48 11.86 -7.13 1.20
CA VAL A 48 10.65 -7.56 1.90
C VAL A 48 10.32 -9.02 1.64
N GLU A 49 10.90 -9.65 0.62
CA GLU A 49 10.91 -11.11 0.46
C GLU A 49 11.52 -11.78 1.71
N ASP A 50 12.57 -11.19 2.29
CA ASP A 50 13.14 -11.58 3.59
C ASP A 50 12.23 -11.21 4.79
N PHE A 51 11.32 -10.23 4.65
CA PHE A 51 10.40 -9.82 5.72
C PHE A 51 9.04 -10.54 5.71
N ILE A 52 8.65 -11.19 4.62
CA ILE A 52 7.47 -12.06 4.54
C ILE A 52 7.74 -13.30 5.42
N GLY A 53 7.42 -13.17 6.72
CA GLY A 53 7.68 -14.17 7.76
C GLY A 53 8.77 -13.82 8.79
N ALA A 54 9.54 -12.73 8.62
CA ALA A 54 10.58 -12.34 9.58
C ALA A 54 10.09 -11.47 10.75
N LEU A 55 8.87 -10.94 10.68
CA LEU A 55 8.17 -10.46 11.88
C LEU A 55 7.70 -11.67 12.69
N ARG A 56 8.63 -12.34 13.38
CA ARG A 56 8.31 -13.22 14.51
C ARG A 56 7.89 -12.36 15.70
N GLY A 57 6.73 -11.71 15.56
CA GLY A 57 5.99 -11.20 16.70
C GLY A 57 5.27 -12.36 17.37
N ASN A 58 5.19 -12.36 18.70
CA ASN A 58 4.49 -13.37 19.49
C ASN A 58 2.95 -13.31 19.34
N ILE A 59 2.46 -12.77 18.22
CA ILE A 59 1.06 -12.63 17.85
C ILE A 59 0.88 -13.54 16.62
N PRO A 60 0.38 -14.77 16.83
CA PRO A 60 -0.02 -15.64 15.73
C PRO A 60 -0.98 -14.89 14.80
N ASP A 61 -0.91 -15.17 13.50
CA ASP A 61 -1.93 -14.76 12.51
C ASP A 61 -2.07 -13.24 12.25
N TRP A 62 -1.09 -12.43 12.69
CA TRP A 62 -1.05 -10.98 12.40
C TRP A 62 -1.26 -10.65 10.93
N ALA A 63 -0.65 -11.41 10.01
CA ALA A 63 -0.71 -11.11 8.58
C ALA A 63 -2.15 -11.15 8.04
N ASP A 64 -2.96 -12.08 8.54
CA ASP A 64 -4.33 -12.31 8.09
C ASP A 64 -5.36 -11.44 8.83
N GLU A 65 -5.08 -11.07 10.09
CA GLU A 65 -6.04 -10.39 10.96
C GLU A 65 -5.62 -8.95 11.38
N HIS A 66 -4.66 -8.35 10.67
CA HIS A 66 -4.11 -7.03 11.02
C HIS A 66 -5.18 -5.92 11.15
N ASP A 67 -6.21 -5.93 10.30
CA ASP A 67 -7.33 -4.99 10.37
C ASP A 67 -8.10 -5.10 11.69
N GLU A 68 -8.27 -6.32 12.20
CA GLU A 68 -8.96 -6.58 13.46
C GLU A 68 -8.11 -6.12 14.65
N TYR A 69 -6.82 -6.44 14.68
CA TYR A 69 -5.91 -6.03 15.76
C TYR A 69 -5.76 -4.50 15.86
N ILE A 70 -5.68 -3.82 14.71
CA ILE A 70 -5.65 -2.36 14.66
C ILE A 70 -6.99 -1.78 15.16
N GLY A 71 -8.11 -2.38 14.74
CA GLY A 71 -9.45 -2.01 15.19
C GLY A 71 -9.64 -2.14 16.70
N GLN A 72 -9.23 -3.27 17.29
CA GLN A 72 -9.30 -3.50 18.74
C GLN A 72 -8.47 -2.47 19.51
N THR A 73 -7.25 -2.19 19.04
CA THR A 73 -6.35 -1.20 19.67
C THR A 73 -6.98 0.20 19.70
N LEU A 74 -7.62 0.62 18.61
CA LEU A 74 -8.30 1.92 18.54
C LEU A 74 -9.49 2.00 19.49
N VAL A 75 -10.29 0.94 19.57
CA VAL A 75 -11.43 0.86 20.50
C VAL A 75 -10.96 0.90 21.96
N GLU A 76 -9.88 0.21 22.31
CA GLU A 76 -9.29 0.26 23.65
C GLU A 76 -8.73 1.64 24.00
N GLN A 77 -8.03 2.29 23.06
CA GLN A 77 -7.55 3.67 23.25
C GLN A 77 -8.71 4.64 23.46
N MET A 78 -9.81 4.50 22.72
CA MET A 78 -11.01 5.32 22.90
C MET A 78 -11.69 5.07 24.25
N LYS A 79 -11.79 3.81 24.71
CA LYS A 79 -12.30 3.49 26.06
C LYS A 79 -11.41 4.06 27.17
N ASN A 80 -10.09 3.97 27.01
CA ASN A 80 -9.12 4.50 27.98
C ASN A 80 -9.08 6.03 28.01
N MET A 81 -9.38 6.70 26.90
CA MET A 81 -9.59 8.15 26.87
C MET A 81 -10.92 8.57 27.53
N GLY A 82 -11.97 7.75 27.42
CA GLY A 82 -13.25 7.97 28.11
C GLY A 82 -13.17 7.84 29.64
N ASN A 83 -12.35 6.91 30.15
CA ASN A 83 -12.17 6.70 31.59
C ASN A 83 -11.22 7.71 32.28
N LYS A 84 -10.54 8.58 31.53
CA LYS A 84 -9.70 9.66 32.10
C LYS A 84 -10.45 10.96 32.39
N CYS A 85 -11.74 11.04 32.03
CA CYS A 85 -12.65 12.12 32.42
C CYS A 85 -13.75 11.57 33.36
N SER A 86 -13.36 11.12 34.55
CA SER A 86 -14.25 10.95 35.72
C SER A 86 -13.44 11.15 37.00
#